data_AF-A0A8R1E8B2-F1
#
_entry.id   AF-A0A8R1E8B2-F1
#
_cell.length_a   1.000
_cell.length_b   1.000
_cell.length_c   1.000
_cell.angle_alpha   90.00
_cell.angle_beta   90.00
_cell.angle_gamma   90.00
#
_symmetry.space_group_name_H-M   'P 1'
#
loop_
_entity.id
_entity.type
_entity.pdbx_description
1 polymer ?
#
loop_
_entity_poly.entity_id
_entity_poly.type
_entity_poly.pdbx_seq_one_letter_code
_entity_poly.pdbx_strand_id
1 'polypeptide(L)' 'MTSGFVTTKELGDEKQARQEAWEKARKPTDATLAPEPEYCNKTLFDQLKDNKDAKQLEIDEAKKL' A
#
# COMPACT_ATOMS: atom_id res chain seq x y z
N MET A 1 -15.20 8.12 -11.95
CA MET A 1 -14.86 6.69 -11.83
C MET A 1 -13.40 6.55 -12.24
N THR A 2 -12.48 6.63 -11.28
CA THR A 2 -11.09 6.28 -11.56
C THR A 2 -11.09 4.78 -11.79
N SER A 3 -10.81 4.38 -13.03
CA SER A 3 -10.61 2.97 -13.38
C SER A 3 -9.62 2.38 -12.36
N GLY A 4 -10.00 1.33 -11.63
CA GLY A 4 -9.12 0.68 -10.64
C GLY A 4 -7.90 -0.02 -11.25
N PHE A 5 -7.62 0.23 -12.53
CA PHE A 5 -6.52 -0.34 -13.28
C PHE A 5 -5.39 0.69 -13.37
N VAL A 6 -4.21 0.28 -12.94
CA VAL A 6 -2.96 1.03 -13.11
C VAL A 6 -2.40 0.80 -14.51
N THR A 7 -1.92 1.87 -15.13
CA THR A 7 -1.22 1.81 -16.42
C THR A 7 0.26 1.49 -16.23
N THR A 8 0.91 1.01 -17.29
CA THR A 8 2.36 0.73 -17.28
C THR A 8 3.19 1.97 -17.02
N LYS A 9 2.72 3.15 -17.45
CA LYS A 9 3.39 4.44 -17.21
C LYS A 9 3.36 4.79 -15.73
N GLU A 10 2.19 4.77 -15.11
CA GLU A 10 2.04 5.08 -13.67
C GLU A 10 2.90 4.15 -12.80
N LEU A 11 2.97 2.87 -13.15
CA LEU A 11 3.80 1.88 -12.46
C LEU A 11 5.31 2.18 -12.63
N GLY A 12 5.72 2.65 -13.81
CA GLY A 12 7.08 3.10 -14.07
C GLY A 12 7.46 4.34 -13.26
N ASP A 13 6.59 5.36 -13.27
CA ASP A 13 6.77 6.61 -12.55
C ASP A 13 6.87 6.37 -11.03
N GLU A 14 6.04 5.48 -10.49
CA GLU A 14 6.08 5.10 -9.08
C GLU A 14 7.39 4.39 -8.70
N LYS A 15 7.87 3.49 -9.56
CA LYS A 15 9.17 2.81 -9.36
C LYS A 15 10.32 3.81 -9.38
N GLN A 16 10.30 4.79 -10.29
CA GLN A 16 11.33 5.81 -10.37
C GLN A 16 11.30 6.73 -9.14
N ALA A 17 10.14 7.22 -8.73
CA ALA A 17 9.99 8.05 -7.53
C ALA A 17 10.50 7.33 -6.27
N ARG A 18 10.26 6.01 -6.16
CA ARG A 18 10.79 5.18 -5.06
C ARG A 18 12.31 5.09 -5.09
N GLN A 19 12.89 4.91 -6.28
CA GLN A 19 14.34 4.86 -6.46
C GLN A 19 15.01 6.19 -6.09
N GLU A 20 14.44 7.33 -6.53
CA GLU A 20 14.96 8.66 -6.20
C GLU A 20 14.88 8.94 -4.69
N ALA A 21 13.77 8.58 -4.04
CA ALA A 21 13.62 8.69 -2.60
C ALA A 21 14.62 7.80 -1.86
N TRP A 22 14.87 6.59 -2.38
CA TRP A 22 15.86 5.69 -1.84
C TRP A 22 17.26 6.26 -1.94
N GLU A 23 17.69 6.73 -3.12
CA GLU A 23 19.02 7.32 -3.30
C GLU A 23 19.30 8.50 -2.37
N LYS A 24 18.27 9.26 -2.00
CA LYS A 24 18.38 10.35 -1.03
C LYS A 24 18.63 9.87 0.41
N ALA A 25 18.09 8.71 0.79
CA ALA A 25 18.15 8.19 2.17
C ALA A 25 19.09 6.98 2.35
N ARG A 26 19.55 6.39 1.24
CA ARG A 26 20.35 5.17 1.17
C ARG A 26 21.74 5.40 1.75
N LYS A 27 22.20 4.45 2.58
CA LYS A 27 23.57 4.43 3.10
C LYS A 27 24.51 3.71 2.12
N PRO A 28 25.84 3.89 2.23
CA PRO A 28 26.79 3.22 1.34
C PRO A 28 26.71 1.68 1.36
N THR A 29 26.25 1.10 2.47
CA THR A 29 26.06 -0.34 2.66
C THR A 29 24.75 -0.88 2.09
N ASP A 30 23.80 0.00 1.84
CA ASP A 30 22.46 -0.37 1.41
C ASP A 30 22.46 -0.65 -0.10
N ALA A 31 21.55 -1.53 -0.53
CA ALA A 31 21.43 -1.95 -1.93
C ALA A 31 21.24 -0.76 -2.87
N THR A 32 21.74 -0.88 -4.10
CA THR A 32 21.61 0.17 -5.12
C THR A 32 20.17 0.40 -5.55
N LEU A 33 19.38 -0.66 -5.62
CA LEU A 33 17.96 -0.59 -5.96
C LEU A 33 17.11 -0.45 -4.70
N ALA A 34 16.08 0.39 -4.80
CA ALA A 34 15.06 0.53 -3.78
C ALA A 34 14.35 -0.82 -3.57
N PRO A 35 14.08 -1.21 -2.31
CA PRO A 35 13.28 -2.38 -2.01
C PRO A 35 11.91 -2.32 -2.71
N GLU A 36 11.40 -3.47 -3.15
CA GLU A 36 10.03 -3.56 -3.63
C GLU A 36 9.03 -3.34 -2.48
N PRO A 37 7.86 -2.75 -2.76
CA PRO A 37 6.84 -2.55 -1.75
C PRO A 37 6.37 -3.92 -1.23
N GLU A 38 6.14 -3.99 0.09
CA GLU A 38 5.59 -5.20 0.70
C GLU A 38 4.22 -5.52 0.11
N TYR A 39 4.07 -6.74 -0.39
CA TYR A 39 2.78 -7.23 -0.86
C TYR A 39 1.95 -7.72 0.32
N CYS A 40 0.64 -7.43 0.29
CA CYS A 40 -0.27 -7.96 1.29
C CYS A 40 -0.44 -9.47 1.10
N ASN A 41 0.18 -10.26 1.98
CA ASN A 41 0.09 -11.72 1.94
C ASN A 41 -1.27 -12.28 2.42
N LYS A 42 -2.20 -11.41 2.83
CA LYS A 42 -3.55 -11.82 3.25
C LYS A 42 -4.38 -12.20 2.04
N THR A 43 -5.22 -13.23 2.20
CA THR A 43 -6.18 -13.58 1.15
C THR A 43 -7.21 -12.46 0.96
N LEU A 44 -7.85 -12.41 -0.21
CA LEU A 44 -8.94 -11.46 -0.46
C LEU A 44 -10.05 -11.59 0.59
N PHE A 45 -10.34 -12.81 1.04
CA PHE A 45 -11.33 -13.05 2.09
C PHE A 45 -10.93 -12.38 3.41
N ASP A 46 -9.68 -12.55 3.85
CA ASP A 46 -9.20 -11.96 5.10
C ASP A 46 -9.23 -10.43 5.04
N GLN A 47 -8.81 -9.84 3.92
CA GLN A 47 -8.88 -8.39 3.72
C GLN A 47 -10.31 -7.85 3.78
N LEU A 48 -11.26 -8.54 3.12
CA LEU A 48 -12.67 -8.15 3.15
C LEU A 48 -13.29 -8.34 4.53
N LYS A 49 -12.89 -9.38 5.25
CA LYS A 49 -13.31 -9.62 6.62
C LYS A 49 -12.82 -8.51 7.54
N ASP A 50 -11.53 -8.16 7.49
CA ASP A 50 -10.95 -7.07 8.28
C ASP A 50 -11.69 -5.74 8.03
N ASN A 51 -11.99 -5.43 6.76
CA ASN A 51 -12.75 -4.23 6.39
C ASN A 51 -14.19 -4.24 6.95
N LYS A 52 -14.84 -5.40 6.93
CA LYS A 52 -16.19 -5.56 7.48
C LYS A 52 -16.17 -5.39 9.00
N ASP A 53 -15.23 -6.04 9.67
CA ASP A 53 -15.12 -6.02 11.12
C ASP A 53 -14.77 -4.60 11.61
N ALA A 54 -13.86 -3.89 10.94
CA ALA A 54 -13.56 -2.49 11.21
C ALA A 54 -14.80 -1.58 11.09
N LYS A 55 -15.57 -1.70 10.01
CA LYS A 55 -16.83 -0.94 9.84
C LYS A 55 -17.87 -1.26 10.89
N GLN A 56 -17.95 -2.53 11.32
CA GLN A 56 -18.89 -2.91 12.36
C GLN A 56 -18.52 -2.28 13.71
N LEU A 57 -17.22 -2.23 14.03
CA LEU A 57 -16.72 -1.54 15.22
C LEU A 57 -17.05 -0.05 15.19
N GLU A 58 -16.80 0.64 14.08
CA GLU A 58 -17.16 2.06 13.91
C GLU A 58 -18.66 2.32 14.13
N ILE A 59 -19.52 1.44 13.58
CA ILE A 59 -20.98 1.53 13.76
C ILE A 59 -21.37 1.31 15.23
N ASP A 60 -20.78 0.33 15.90
CA ASP A 60 -21.11 -0.01 17.27
C ASP A 60 -20.60 1.04 18.27
N GLU A 61 -19.47 1.69 17.98
CA GLU A 61 -18.99 2.87 18.70
C GLU A 61 -19.93 4.07 18.51
N ALA A 62 -20.36 4.35 17.28
CA ALA A 62 -21.29 5.43 16.99
C ALA A 62 -22.66 5.24 17.67
N LYS A 63 -23.11 4.00 17.86
CA LYS A 63 -24.36 3.69 18.57
C LYS A 63 -24.26 3.83 20.10
N LYS A 64 -23.06 3.85 20.66
CA LYS A 64 -22.82 4.02 22.09
C LYS A 64 -22.72 5.49 22.51
N LEU A 65 -22.63 6.40 21.54
CA LEU A 65 -22.63 7.86 21.70
C LEU A 65 -24.05 8.41 21.60
#